data_AF-A0A6B1HYG9-F1
#
_entry.id   AF-A0A6B1HYG9-F1
#
_cell.length_a   1.000
_cell.length_b   1.000
_cell.length_c   1.000
_cell.angle_alpha   90.00
_cell.angle_beta   90.00
_cell.angle_gamma   90.00
#
_symmetry.space_group_name_H-M   'P 1'
#
loop_
_entity.id
_entity.type
_entity.pdbx_description
1 polymer ?
#
loop_
_entity_poly.entity_id
_entity_poly.type
_entity_poly.pdbx_seq_one_letter_code
_entity_poly.pdbx_strand_id
1 'polypeptide(L)'
;MEDQLQKAKDAAYRYLSYRARSVAEVRDKLKEKEFAAEIVAEVIADLQRQQLLDDREFARRWVEARLPRAYGARKLAQDLRHKGVATGVIDEVIAEYAGV
;
A
#
# COMPACT_ATOMS: atom_id res chain seq x y z
N MET A 1 -22.45 13.19 6.05
CA MET A 1 -21.46 12.35 5.33
C MET A 1 -20.11 13.03 5.23
N GLU A 2 -20.05 14.32 4.89
CA GLU A 2 -18.78 15.08 4.76
C GLU A 2 -17.85 14.99 5.99
N ASP A 3 -18.39 15.06 7.20
CA ASP A 3 -17.60 14.93 8.44
C ASP A 3 -16.93 13.55 8.59
N GLN A 4 -17.60 12.47 8.17
CA GLN A 4 -17.02 11.12 8.22
C GLN A 4 -15.93 10.93 7.15
N LEU A 5 -16.12 11.51 5.97
CA LEU A 5 -15.13 11.50 4.90
C LEU A 5 -13.86 12.25 5.34
N GLN A 6 -14.00 13.44 5.92
CA GLN A 6 -12.86 14.21 6.41
C GLN A 6 -12.11 13.47 7.53
N LYS A 7 -12.83 12.89 8.49
CA LYS A 7 -12.23 12.06 9.55
C LYS A 7 -11.46 10.86 9.01
N ALA A 8 -11.98 10.21 7.97
CA ALA A 8 -11.31 9.10 7.30
C ALA A 8 -10.02 9.57 6.59
N LYS A 9 -10.07 10.71 5.88
CA LYS A 9 -8.89 11.32 5.25
C LYS A 9 -7.81 11.66 6.28
N ASP A 10 -8.16 12.34 7.37
CA ASP A 10 -7.22 12.71 8.42
C ASP A 10 -6.58 11.47 9.07
N ALA A 11 -7.37 10.41 9.29
CA ALA A 11 -6.88 9.15 9.81
C ALA A 11 -5.89 8.49 8.83
N ALA A 12 -6.18 8.51 7.54
CA ALA A 12 -5.31 7.95 6.50
C ALA A 12 -4.00 8.76 6.37
N TYR A 13 -4.08 10.10 6.32
CA TYR A 13 -2.90 10.96 6.27
C TYR A 13 -1.99 10.75 7.49
N ARG A 14 -2.57 10.70 8.70
CA ARG A 14 -1.81 10.39 9.91
C ARG A 14 -1.16 9.01 9.82
N TYR A 15 -1.84 8.02 9.25
CA TYR A 15 -1.27 6.67 9.14
C TYR A 15 -0.11 6.59 8.14
N LEU A 16 -0.21 7.32 7.03
CA LEU A 16 0.80 7.44 5.99
C LEU A 16 2.02 8.27 6.44
N SER A 17 1.85 9.25 7.34
CA SER A 17 2.95 10.10 7.80
C SER A 17 4.02 9.34 8.58
N TYR A 18 3.71 8.18 9.16
CA TYR A 18 4.69 7.37 9.90
C TYR A 18 5.62 6.57 8.98
N ARG A 19 5.08 6.01 7.88
CA ARG A 19 5.81 5.30 6.83
C ARG A 19 4.90 5.07 5.62
N ALA A 20 5.50 4.79 4.47
CA ALA A 20 4.78 4.27 3.32
C ALA A 20 3.96 3.01 3.68
N ARG A 21 2.74 2.94 3.13
CA ARG A 21 1.77 1.84 3.32
C ARG A 21 1.29 1.34 1.97
N SER A 22 0.89 0.08 1.90
CA SER A 22 0.13 -0.42 0.75
C SER A 22 -1.32 0.07 0.80
N VAL A 23 -2.01 -0.03 -0.33
CA VAL A 23 -3.45 0.26 -0.43
C VAL A 23 -4.25 -0.63 0.52
N ALA A 24 -3.88 -1.90 0.63
CA ALA A 24 -4.52 -2.84 1.55
C ALA A 24 -4.35 -2.43 3.02
N GLU A 25 -3.13 -2.05 3.44
CA GLU A 25 -2.88 -1.60 4.81
C GLU A 25 -3.73 -0.37 5.18
N VAL A 26 -3.91 0.59 4.27
CA VAL A 26 -4.75 1.77 4.53
C VAL A 26 -6.24 1.40 4.55
N ARG A 27 -6.68 0.54 3.62
CA ARG A 27 -8.06 0.07 3.55
C ARG A 27 -8.46 -0.65 4.84
N ASP A 28 -7.63 -1.57 5.31
CA ASP A 28 -7.88 -2.30 6.56
C ASP A 28 -7.86 -1.35 7.75
N LYS A 29 -6.96 -0.36 7.75
CA LYS A 29 -6.91 0.63 8.83
C LYS A 29 -8.18 1.47 8.94
N LEU A 30 -8.79 1.83 7.83
CA LEU A 30 -10.03 2.59 7.83
C LEU A 30 -11.24 1.71 8.19
N LYS A 31 -11.23 0.43 7.80
CA LYS A 31 -12.25 -0.54 8.24
C LYS A 31 -12.19 -0.82 9.74
N GLU A 32 -10.99 -0.97 10.32
CA GLU A 32 -10.80 -1.09 11.79
C GLU A 32 -11.37 0.10 12.56
N LYS A 33 -11.44 1.27 11.91
CA LYS A 33 -12.04 2.49 12.46
C LYS A 33 -13.54 2.62 12.18
N GLU A 34 -14.15 1.55 11.67
CA GLU A 34 -15.59 1.43 11.42
C GLU A 34 -16.13 2.42 10.38
N PHE A 35 -15.26 2.92 9.47
CA PHE A 35 -15.72 3.73 8.35
C PHE A 35 -16.48 2.88 7.31
N ALA A 36 -17.55 3.43 6.75
CA ALA A 36 -18.35 2.78 5.72
C ALA A 36 -17.52 2.48 4.46
N ALA A 37 -17.82 1.38 3.78
CA ALA A 37 -17.06 0.91 2.62
C ALA A 37 -16.96 1.95 1.49
N GLU A 38 -18.03 2.73 1.28
CA GLU A 38 -18.08 3.82 0.29
C GLU A 38 -17.06 4.93 0.61
N ILE A 39 -17.00 5.35 1.88
CA ILE A 39 -16.04 6.36 2.37
C ILE A 39 -14.61 5.83 2.23
N VAL A 40 -14.38 4.57 2.58
CA VAL A 40 -13.06 3.95 2.42
C VAL A 40 -12.64 3.93 0.95
N ALA A 41 -13.54 3.54 0.05
CA ALA A 41 -13.25 3.52 -1.39
C ALA A 41 -12.93 4.93 -1.92
N GLU A 42 -13.69 5.94 -1.50
CA GLU A 42 -13.47 7.33 -1.89
C GLU A 42 -12.12 7.86 -1.39
N VAL A 43 -11.78 7.61 -0.13
CA VAL A 43 -10.49 8.03 0.46
C VAL A 43 -9.33 7.34 -0.25
N ILE A 44 -9.43 6.04 -0.52
CA ILE A 44 -8.38 5.31 -1.26
C ILE A 44 -8.19 5.89 -2.66
N ALA A 45 -9.27 6.13 -3.39
CA ALA A 45 -9.21 6.72 -4.73
C ALA A 45 -8.57 8.12 -4.69
N ASP A 46 -8.90 8.92 -3.67
CA ASP A 46 -8.33 10.25 -3.49
C ASP A 46 -6.82 10.22 -3.22
N LEU A 47 -6.38 9.31 -2.34
CA LEU A 47 -4.96 9.13 -2.03
C LEU A 47 -4.17 8.59 -3.23
N GLN A 48 -4.77 7.72 -4.05
CA GLN A 48 -4.16 7.25 -5.30
C GLN A 48 -4.03 8.38 -6.33
N ARG A 49 -5.06 9.24 -6.49
CA ARG A 49 -4.97 10.43 -7.36
C ARG A 49 -3.87 11.39 -6.93
N GLN A 50 -3.66 11.53 -5.63
CA GLN A 50 -2.58 12.35 -5.06
C GLN A 50 -1.22 11.65 -5.06
N GLN A 51 -1.11 10.43 -5.61
CA GLN A 51 0.10 9.59 -5.60
C GLN A 51 0.66 9.30 -4.20
N LEU A 52 -0.19 9.42 -3.17
CA LEU A 52 0.16 9.07 -1.79
C LEU A 52 0.03 7.56 -1.54
N LEU A 53 -0.76 6.88 -2.38
CA LEU A 53 -0.87 5.44 -2.43
C LEU A 53 -0.60 4.92 -3.84
N ASP A 54 0.44 4.10 -3.95
CA ASP A 54 0.79 3.39 -5.17
C ASP A 54 1.45 2.06 -4.76
N ASP A 55 0.76 0.95 -5.02
CA ASP A 55 1.23 -0.38 -4.65
C ASP A 55 2.46 -0.81 -5.46
N ARG A 56 2.63 -0.31 -6.69
CA ARG A 56 3.80 -0.62 -7.52
C ARG A 56 5.03 0.11 -7.00
N GLU A 57 4.90 1.40 -6.73
CA GLU A 57 5.98 2.20 -6.12
C GLU A 57 6.32 1.68 -4.71
N PHE A 58 5.30 1.33 -3.92
CA PHE A 58 5.50 0.69 -2.62
C PHE A 58 6.27 -0.62 -2.74
N ALA A 59 5.91 -1.48 -3.71
CA ALA A 59 6.58 -2.76 -3.93
C ALA A 59 8.03 -2.60 -4.38
N ARG A 60 8.33 -1.64 -5.27
CA ARG A 60 9.71 -1.33 -5.70
C ARG A 60 10.57 -0.90 -4.53
N ARG A 61 10.15 0.13 -3.80
CA ARG A 61 10.87 0.60 -2.60
C ARG A 61 11.02 -0.49 -1.55
N TRP A 62 10.01 -1.37 -1.44
CA TRP A 62 10.09 -2.51 -0.54
C TRP A 62 11.23 -3.45 -0.93
N VAL A 63 11.30 -3.86 -2.20
CA VAL A 63 12.36 -4.72 -2.75
C VAL A 63 13.73 -4.06 -2.57
N GLU A 64 13.89 -2.82 -3.02
CA GLU A 64 15.14 -2.04 -2.94
C GLU A 64 15.71 -2.00 -1.52
N ALA A 65 14.87 -1.72 -0.52
CA ALA A 65 15.29 -1.66 0.87
C ALA A 65 15.73 -3.01 1.46
N ARG A 66 15.41 -4.15 0.83
CA ARG A 66 15.80 -5.50 1.27
C ARG A 66 16.91 -6.12 0.43
N LEU A 67 17.31 -5.49 -0.67
CA LEU A 67 18.44 -5.96 -1.49
C LEU A 67 19.73 -6.16 -0.68
N PRO A 68 20.12 -5.25 0.24
CA PRO A 68 21.35 -5.43 1.02
C PRO A 68 21.35 -6.66 1.92
N ARG A 69 20.17 -7.25 2.18
CA ARG A 69 20.02 -8.42 3.05
C ARG A 69 20.00 -9.75 2.29
N ALA A 70 20.25 -9.75 0.97
CA ALA A 70 20.27 -10.94 0.10
C ALA A 70 18.97 -11.77 0.16
N TYR A 71 17.81 -11.12 0.18
CA TYR A 71 16.52 -11.82 0.19
C TYR A 71 16.23 -12.36 -1.22
N GLY A 72 15.95 -13.65 -1.34
CA GLY A 72 15.53 -14.23 -2.62
C GLY A 72 14.16 -13.72 -3.07
N ALA A 73 13.94 -13.69 -4.39
CA ALA A 73 12.70 -13.24 -5.04
C ALA A 73 11.42 -13.83 -4.41
N ARG A 74 11.44 -15.13 -4.08
CA ARG A 74 10.31 -15.82 -3.43
C ARG A 74 9.93 -15.20 -2.08
N LYS A 75 10.93 -14.82 -1.27
CA LYS A 75 10.71 -14.23 0.05
C LYS A 75 10.16 -12.80 -0.09
N LEU A 76 10.73 -12.01 -1.00
CA LEU A 76 10.25 -10.66 -1.31
C LEU A 76 8.78 -10.69 -1.78
N ALA A 77 8.43 -11.60 -2.69
CA ALA A 77 7.07 -11.78 -3.16
C ALA A 77 6.11 -12.21 -2.03
N GLN A 78 6.55 -13.06 -1.11
CA GLN A 78 5.75 -13.45 0.05
C GLN A 78 5.50 -12.27 0.99
N ASP A 79 6.52 -11.47 1.29
CA ASP A 79 6.38 -10.29 2.14
C ASP A 79 5.40 -9.27 1.53
N LEU A 80 5.49 -9.04 0.22
CA LEU A 80 4.57 -8.15 -0.51
C LEU A 80 3.12 -8.69 -0.51
N ARG A 81 2.93 -10.00 -0.65
CA ARG A 81 1.61 -10.63 -0.50
C ARG A 81 1.04 -10.44 0.90
N HIS A 82 1.86 -10.59 1.94
CA HIS A 82 1.43 -10.30 3.32
C HIS A 82 1.12 -8.82 3.55
N LYS A 83 1.69 -7.91 2.74
CA LYS A 83 1.33 -6.49 2.69
C LYS A 83 0.07 -6.20 1.87
N GLY A 84 -0.56 -7.23 1.29
CA GLY A 84 -1.78 -7.10 0.51
C GLY A 84 -1.57 -6.47 -0.88
N VAL A 85 -0.34 -6.46 -1.39
CA VAL A 85 -0.06 -6.02 -2.76
C VAL A 85 -0.57 -7.07 -3.74
N ALA A 86 -1.21 -6.62 -4.83
CA ALA A 86 -1.77 -7.51 -5.84
C ALA A 86 -0.68 -8.35 -6.53
N THR A 87 -0.98 -9.62 -6.82
CA THR A 87 -0.02 -10.57 -7.41
C THR A 87 0.58 -10.07 -8.73
N GLY A 88 -0.23 -9.45 -9.60
CA GLY A 88 0.28 -8.88 -10.85
C GLY A 88 1.37 -7.81 -10.63
N VAL A 89 1.17 -6.91 -9.66
CA VAL A 89 2.17 -5.88 -9.29
C VAL A 89 3.43 -6.53 -8.71
N ILE A 90 3.28 -7.57 -7.89
CA ILE A 90 4.40 -8.31 -7.33
C ILE A 90 5.22 -8.97 -8.44
N ASP A 91 4.56 -9.67 -9.36
CA ASP A 91 5.22 -10.38 -10.43
C ASP A 91 5.96 -9.41 -11.37
N GLU A 92 5.34 -8.27 -11.71
CA GLU A 92 5.98 -7.19 -12.46
C GLU A 92 7.25 -6.68 -11.77
N VAL A 93 7.16 -6.29 -10.49
CA VAL A 93 8.30 -5.72 -9.75
C VAL A 93 9.41 -6.75 -9.51
N ILE A 94 9.06 -8.00 -9.26
CA ILE A 94 10.04 -9.08 -9.09
C ILE A 94 10.72 -9.43 -10.42
N ALA A 95 9.99 -9.42 -11.54
CA ALA A 95 10.56 -9.62 -12.86
C ALA A 95 11.48 -8.46 -13.27
N GLU A 96 11.07 -7.21 -12.99
CA GLU A 96 11.91 -6.02 -13.16
C GLU A 96 13.24 -6.17 -12.39
N TYR A 97 13.21 -6.74 -11.18
CA TYR A 97 14.41 -6.96 -10.36
C TYR A 97 15.26 -8.17 -10.79
N ALA A 98 14.64 -9.29 -11.14
CA ALA A 98 15.35 -10.52 -11.52
C ALA A 98 16.01 -10.43 -12.91
N GLY A 99 15.61 -9.44 -13.73
CA GLY A 99 16.18 -9.15 -15.04
C GLY A 99 17.37 -8.17 -15.04
N VAL A 100 17.87 -7.74 -13.87
CA VAL A 100 19.06 -6.89 -13.68
C VAL A 100 20.16 -7.70 -13.02
#